data_AF-A0A7Y3I4Y2-F1
#
_entry.id   AF-A0A7Y3I4Y2-F1
#
_cell.length_a   1.000
_cell.length_b   1.000
_cell.length_c   1.000
_cell.angle_alpha   90.00
_cell.angle_beta   90.00
_cell.angle_gamma   90.00
#
_symmetry.space_group_name_H-M   'P 1'
#
loop_
_entity.id
_entity.type
_entity.pdbx_description
1 polymer ?
#
loop_
_entity_poly.entity_id
_entity_poly.type
_entity_poly.pdbx_seq_one_letter_code
_entity_poly.pdbx_strand_id
1 'polypeptide(L)'
;MLRVALAAVAVLAAGSAVNAGGVVVWSEDFDAYRAGSELDDQGGWRGWDGGLGHVGVSDEQSTSSPHAARVASEGDTGHQAIQDHAALGMTSGVYSISAKAYVPGGHTGASYFIIMNTYEVGGAKNWSTQVHFDGSDQTPPSVLTADFTSDRLPLITDAWTDLEVVVNLDIGPDAGDGTPVGQQHFFYDGALLYEGPWRGQVSSTAGSAARIAATGLFNLDGSVVYYDDLSIERLDPDGACCFDTGACLDGDGMDEVDCLARGGVFQGIGTSCVAVTCYENDGGVWLVDLPDGVADPDGWTWDASTGHADTCDETDDCDDSPANDIAWRIAFPRDAEYIISVCDASFDSVLSLGTTPCAGDIAMNDDAVGCGTASEIRATLAAGTYELLLEGFSGGDCGAFTLNIRELCSPLVDNPDATLELEACGDDTNGGCNAEPPVFEAIACDTTVRGTGWHDTLTRDTDWYELVLAEPTTVTLTGVAERASWTFGFINEQTCDDDISIDGAVFQPCFMQEAAVVSTRLAAGTWWIISAPQSASPVVIPCGDLDTYELTVSCGEPCVPSLVGDTDGDGFTDFNDLLNVLASWGVCSGSCAGDVDCSGDVGFIDLLRVLANWNPPP
;
A
#
# COMPACT_ATOMS: atom_id res chain seq x y z
N MET A 1 -10.76 3.30 -29.94
CA MET A 1 -10.04 4.15 -28.97
C MET A 1 -10.87 4.21 -27.71
N LEU A 2 -10.87 3.10 -26.98
CA LEU A 2 -11.58 2.94 -25.73
C LEU A 2 -10.70 3.54 -24.61
N ARG A 3 -11.29 4.27 -23.67
CA ARG A 3 -10.57 4.90 -22.56
C ARG A 3 -10.65 3.95 -21.37
N VAL A 4 -9.55 3.27 -21.04
CA VAL A 4 -9.42 2.51 -19.81
C VAL A 4 -9.40 3.50 -18.64
N ALA A 5 -10.38 3.40 -17.74
CA ALA A 5 -10.42 4.18 -16.51
C ALA A 5 -9.76 3.34 -15.40
N LEU A 6 -8.60 3.78 -14.93
CA LEU A 6 -7.91 3.18 -13.79
C LEU A 6 -8.68 3.55 -12.50
N ALA A 7 -9.32 2.57 -11.87
CA ALA A 7 -9.77 2.70 -10.48
C ALA A 7 -8.78 1.91 -9.61
N ALA A 8 -7.90 2.62 -8.90
CA ALA A 8 -7.03 1.98 -7.92
C ALA A 8 -7.88 1.50 -6.74
N VAL A 9 -8.02 0.19 -6.59
CA VAL A 9 -8.59 -0.45 -5.40
C VAL A 9 -7.44 -1.15 -4.68
N ALA A 10 -6.98 -0.57 -3.57
CA ALA A 10 -6.04 -1.22 -2.68
C ALA A 10 -6.77 -2.34 -1.92
N VAL A 11 -6.56 -3.59 -2.31
CA VAL A 11 -7.01 -4.75 -1.54
C VAL A 11 -5.99 -5.02 -0.43
N LEU A 12 -6.32 -4.66 0.81
CA LEU A 12 -5.61 -5.16 1.99
C LEU A 12 -6.00 -6.63 2.19
N ALA A 13 -5.08 -7.54 1.85
CA ALA A 13 -5.18 -8.94 2.21
C ALA A 13 -5.07 -9.09 3.74
N ALA A 14 -6.16 -9.45 4.41
CA ALA A 14 -6.14 -9.90 5.79
C ALA A 14 -5.81 -11.40 5.81
N GLY A 15 -4.66 -11.80 6.38
CA GLY A 15 -4.32 -13.23 6.44
C GLY A 15 -2.90 -13.57 6.86
N SER A 16 -2.37 -12.90 7.88
CA SER A 16 -1.28 -13.29 8.79
C SER A 16 -0.77 -11.99 9.38
N ALA A 17 -0.60 -11.91 10.70
CA ALA A 17 0.22 -10.87 11.32
C ALA A 17 1.66 -11.03 10.83
N VAL A 18 1.94 -10.59 9.60
CA VAL A 18 3.24 -10.05 9.25
C VAL A 18 3.32 -8.80 10.10
N ASN A 19 4.27 -8.81 11.02
CA ASN A 19 4.59 -7.68 11.87
C ASN A 19 5.16 -6.56 10.98
N ALA A 20 4.33 -5.95 10.14
CA ALA A 20 4.58 -4.63 9.59
C ALA A 20 4.38 -3.70 10.77
N GLY A 21 5.49 -3.24 11.37
CA GLY A 21 5.47 -2.48 12.61
C GLY A 21 4.70 -1.17 12.47
N GLY A 22 3.40 -1.21 12.72
CA GLY A 22 2.56 -0.04 12.83
C GLY A 22 3.07 0.88 13.94
N VAL A 23 2.84 2.18 13.78
CA VAL A 23 3.21 3.16 14.80
C VAL A 23 2.04 3.32 15.76
N VAL A 24 2.23 2.94 17.03
CA VAL A 24 1.24 3.19 18.08
C VAL A 24 1.10 4.71 18.27
N VAL A 25 -0.05 5.26 17.89
CA VAL A 25 -0.35 6.69 18.05
C VAL A 25 -1.06 6.98 19.37
N TRP A 26 -1.78 6.00 19.91
CA TRP A 26 -2.41 6.07 21.22
C TRP A 26 -2.63 4.66 21.79
N SER A 27 -2.51 4.52 23.10
CA SER A 27 -2.81 3.26 23.80
C SER A 27 -3.31 3.51 25.22
N GLU A 28 -4.05 2.54 25.75
CA GLU A 28 -4.59 2.54 27.11
C GLU A 28 -4.69 1.10 27.64
N ASP A 29 -3.94 0.82 28.70
CA ASP A 29 -3.90 -0.47 29.43
C ASP A 29 -4.63 -0.39 30.79
N PHE A 30 -5.15 0.78 31.18
CA PHE A 30 -5.83 1.09 32.44
C PHE A 30 -5.03 0.83 33.74
N ASP A 31 -3.82 0.29 33.65
CA ASP A 31 -2.99 -0.16 34.76
C ASP A 31 -2.49 1.00 35.63
N ALA A 32 -2.40 2.19 35.03
CA ALA A 32 -2.02 3.41 35.71
C ALA A 32 -3.10 3.93 36.69
N TYR A 33 -4.36 3.51 36.53
CA TYR A 33 -5.47 4.00 37.33
C TYR A 33 -5.67 3.21 38.61
N ARG A 34 -6.43 3.79 39.54
CA ARG A 34 -6.73 3.14 40.82
C ARG A 34 -7.93 2.21 40.67
N ALA A 35 -7.79 0.94 41.06
CA ALA A 35 -8.94 0.03 41.18
C ALA A 35 -10.11 0.64 42.01
N GLY A 36 -11.32 0.50 41.48
CA GLY A 36 -12.56 1.05 42.04
C GLY A 36 -12.76 2.56 41.81
N SER A 37 -11.91 3.22 41.01
CA SER A 37 -12.18 4.57 40.51
C SER A 37 -13.02 4.54 39.24
N GLU A 38 -13.59 5.69 38.85
CA GLU A 38 -14.29 5.88 37.57
C GLU A 38 -13.29 6.44 36.54
N LEU A 39 -13.37 6.04 35.27
CA LEU A 39 -12.52 6.58 34.20
C LEU A 39 -12.69 8.10 34.00
N ASP A 40 -13.80 8.69 34.45
CA ASP A 40 -14.06 10.12 34.34
C ASP A 40 -12.87 10.98 34.86
N ASP A 41 -12.41 11.92 34.04
CA ASP A 41 -11.25 12.78 34.29
C ASP A 41 -9.88 12.04 34.45
N GLN A 42 -9.76 10.79 33.97
CA GLN A 42 -8.51 10.02 33.93
C GLN A 42 -8.12 9.72 32.49
N GLY A 43 -6.84 9.91 32.11
CA GLY A 43 -6.37 9.51 30.77
C GLY A 43 -6.98 10.24 29.56
N GLY A 44 -7.79 11.29 29.78
CA GLY A 44 -8.60 11.92 28.73
C GLY A 44 -10.04 11.40 28.65
N TRP A 45 -10.36 10.35 29.41
CA TRP A 45 -11.67 9.74 29.47
C TRP A 45 -12.66 10.65 30.18
N ARG A 46 -13.89 10.67 29.69
CA ARG A 46 -14.99 11.47 30.24
C ARG A 46 -16.33 10.80 30.01
N GLY A 47 -17.32 11.16 30.81
CA GLY A 47 -18.70 10.81 30.48
C GLY A 47 -19.17 11.45 29.17
N TRP A 48 -20.22 10.87 28.61
CA TRP A 48 -20.84 11.38 27.39
C TRP A 48 -21.23 12.84 27.52
N ASP A 49 -20.87 13.60 26.49
CA ASP A 49 -21.16 15.02 26.38
C ASP A 49 -20.67 15.85 27.57
N GLY A 50 -19.56 15.42 28.19
CA GLY A 50 -18.98 16.08 29.35
C GLY A 50 -19.79 15.89 30.64
N GLY A 51 -20.72 14.94 30.64
CA GLY A 51 -21.34 14.44 31.87
C GLY A 51 -20.39 13.56 32.67
N LEU A 52 -20.87 13.03 33.79
CA LEU A 52 -20.10 12.09 34.61
C LEU A 52 -19.99 10.74 33.89
N GLY A 53 -18.78 10.23 33.76
CA GLY A 53 -18.51 8.86 33.35
C GLY A 53 -18.93 7.86 34.42
N HIS A 54 -19.39 6.69 34.00
CA HIS A 54 -19.82 5.60 34.90
C HIS A 54 -19.09 4.28 34.58
N VAL A 55 -17.96 4.34 33.88
CA VAL A 55 -17.12 3.18 33.63
C VAL A 55 -16.06 3.12 34.70
N GLY A 56 -16.05 2.02 35.46
CA GLY A 56 -15.10 1.81 36.55
C GLY A 56 -13.77 1.24 36.07
N VAL A 57 -12.74 1.35 36.89
CA VAL A 57 -11.47 0.62 36.77
C VAL A 57 -11.54 -0.58 37.72
N SER A 58 -11.26 -1.79 37.23
CA SER A 58 -11.41 -3.02 38.00
C SER A 58 -10.15 -3.88 37.98
N ASP A 59 -9.90 -4.59 39.08
CA ASP A 59 -8.89 -5.64 39.23
C ASP A 59 -9.51 -7.06 39.18
N GLU A 60 -10.78 -7.18 38.77
CA GLU A 60 -11.49 -8.47 38.67
C GLU A 60 -11.09 -9.27 37.41
N GLN A 61 -10.76 -8.57 36.33
CA GLN A 61 -10.32 -9.11 35.04
C GLN A 61 -9.26 -8.17 34.47
N SER A 62 -8.25 -8.73 33.81
CA SER A 62 -7.29 -7.98 32.97
C SER A 62 -6.52 -8.89 32.02
N THR A 63 -6.06 -8.35 30.91
CA THR A 63 -5.02 -8.91 30.04
C THR A 63 -3.67 -8.32 30.40
N SER A 64 -3.59 -6.99 30.47
CA SER A 64 -2.48 -6.23 31.06
C SER A 64 -2.73 -6.08 32.56
N SER A 65 -1.87 -6.69 33.37
CA SER A 65 -2.05 -6.67 34.82
C SER A 65 -1.51 -5.36 35.43
N PRO A 66 -2.27 -4.70 36.33
CA PRO A 66 -3.36 -5.28 37.12
C PRO A 66 -4.82 -4.93 36.78
N HIS A 67 -5.15 -4.01 35.86
CA HIS A 67 -6.50 -3.45 35.75
C HIS A 67 -7.09 -3.49 34.34
N ALA A 68 -8.43 -3.44 34.27
CA ALA A 68 -9.18 -3.23 33.03
C ALA A 68 -10.33 -2.25 33.26
N ALA A 69 -10.88 -1.69 32.17
CA ALA A 69 -12.12 -0.93 32.21
C ALA A 69 -13.32 -1.87 32.44
N ARG A 70 -14.15 -1.56 33.43
CA ARG A 70 -15.37 -2.30 33.81
C ARG A 70 -16.60 -1.49 33.43
N VAL A 71 -17.32 -1.97 32.41
CA VAL A 71 -18.53 -1.33 31.88
C VAL A 71 -19.76 -2.14 32.30
N ALA A 72 -20.35 -1.81 33.45
CA ALA A 72 -21.54 -2.49 33.98
C ALA A 72 -22.76 -1.56 33.94
N SER A 73 -23.99 -2.08 33.81
CA SER A 73 -25.17 -1.27 34.11
C SER A 73 -25.41 -1.24 35.62
N GLU A 74 -25.38 -0.08 36.28
CA GLU A 74 -25.86 0.09 37.65
C GLU A 74 -26.95 1.17 37.72
N GLY A 75 -28.20 0.78 37.44
CA GLY A 75 -29.39 1.67 37.51
C GLY A 75 -29.94 2.14 36.15
N ASP A 76 -30.91 3.06 36.18
CA ASP A 76 -31.75 3.50 35.04
C ASP A 76 -31.06 4.46 34.03
N THR A 77 -29.74 4.65 34.11
CA THR A 77 -29.00 5.51 33.17
C THR A 77 -27.79 4.74 32.66
N GLY A 78 -27.77 4.37 31.39
CA GLY A 78 -26.67 3.59 30.79
C GLY A 78 -25.29 4.20 31.09
N HIS A 79 -24.31 3.32 31.33
CA HIS A 79 -22.96 3.71 31.73
C HIS A 79 -22.08 3.90 30.50
N GLN A 80 -21.35 5.00 30.44
CA GLN A 80 -20.52 5.32 29.28
C GLN A 80 -19.26 6.06 29.64
N ALA A 81 -18.21 5.82 28.86
CA ALA A 81 -16.99 6.59 28.84
C ALA A 81 -16.57 6.83 27.39
N ILE A 82 -16.17 8.06 27.11
CA ILE A 82 -15.69 8.50 25.80
C ILE A 82 -14.24 8.91 25.95
N GLN A 83 -13.40 8.37 25.08
CA GLN A 83 -12.05 8.85 24.84
C GLN A 83 -12.04 9.71 23.59
N ASP A 84 -11.56 10.93 23.73
CA ASP A 84 -11.50 11.93 22.65
C ASP A 84 -10.11 11.92 22.01
N HIS A 85 -10.09 11.68 20.71
CA HIS A 85 -8.89 11.55 19.90
C HIS A 85 -8.67 12.74 18.98
N ALA A 86 -9.52 13.78 19.02
CA ALA A 86 -9.47 14.87 18.06
C ALA A 86 -8.12 15.62 18.05
N ALA A 87 -7.41 15.65 19.19
CA ALA A 87 -6.10 16.27 19.31
C ALA A 87 -4.97 15.49 18.63
N LEU A 88 -5.20 14.22 18.26
CA LEU A 88 -4.22 13.36 17.59
C LEU A 88 -4.16 13.60 16.07
N GLY A 89 -5.10 14.35 15.49
CA GLY A 89 -5.00 14.78 14.09
C GLY A 89 -5.12 13.66 13.05
N MET A 90 -5.72 12.51 13.38
CA MET A 90 -5.87 11.38 12.46
C MET A 90 -6.93 11.67 11.41
N THR A 91 -6.56 12.32 10.29
CA THR A 91 -7.48 12.77 9.22
C THR A 91 -7.28 12.09 7.87
N SER A 92 -6.24 11.27 7.75
CA SER A 92 -5.80 10.57 6.54
C SER A 92 -4.92 9.40 6.99
N GLY A 93 -4.81 8.38 6.15
CA GLY A 93 -4.06 7.16 6.39
C GLY A 93 -4.91 5.92 6.72
N VAL A 94 -4.20 4.83 7.00
CA VAL A 94 -4.71 3.52 7.37
C VAL A 94 -4.42 3.24 8.83
N TYR A 95 -5.44 2.98 9.64
CA TYR A 95 -5.29 2.71 11.08
C TYR A 95 -5.91 1.38 11.46
N SER A 96 -5.30 0.70 12.43
CA SER A 96 -5.95 -0.33 13.24
C SER A 96 -6.36 0.28 14.58
N ILE A 97 -7.63 0.14 14.93
CA ILE A 97 -8.17 0.50 16.23
C ILE A 97 -8.54 -0.80 16.93
N SER A 98 -7.82 -1.16 17.99
CA SER A 98 -7.98 -2.45 18.67
C SER A 98 -8.35 -2.31 20.14
N ALA A 99 -9.00 -3.34 20.67
CA ALA A 99 -9.32 -3.49 22.09
C ALA A 99 -9.48 -4.97 22.44
N LYS A 100 -9.03 -5.39 23.62
CA LYS A 100 -9.44 -6.66 24.23
C LYS A 100 -10.79 -6.48 24.91
N ALA A 101 -11.71 -7.42 24.70
CA ALA A 101 -13.00 -7.45 25.37
C ALA A 101 -13.25 -8.79 26.08
N TYR A 102 -13.71 -8.74 27.33
CA TYR A 102 -14.15 -9.92 28.09
C TYR A 102 -15.63 -9.80 28.43
N VAL A 103 -16.41 -10.75 27.96
CA VAL A 103 -17.85 -10.86 28.24
C VAL A 103 -18.09 -12.09 29.13
N PRO A 104 -18.58 -11.93 30.38
CA PRO A 104 -18.87 -13.07 31.25
C PRO A 104 -19.96 -14.00 30.71
N GLY A 105 -19.87 -15.27 31.06
CA GLY A 105 -20.88 -16.28 30.75
C GLY A 105 -22.26 -15.91 31.29
N GLY A 106 -23.28 -16.09 30.44
CA GLY A 106 -24.66 -15.71 30.78
C GLY A 106 -24.94 -14.22 30.66
N HIS A 107 -24.15 -13.50 29.85
CA HIS A 107 -24.39 -12.09 29.53
C HIS A 107 -25.84 -11.84 29.10
N THR A 108 -26.42 -10.76 29.61
CA THR A 108 -27.79 -10.30 29.31
C THR A 108 -27.76 -8.86 28.82
N GLY A 109 -28.78 -8.41 28.08
CA GLY A 109 -28.89 -7.01 27.63
C GLY A 109 -27.84 -6.65 26.57
N ALA A 110 -27.62 -5.35 26.34
CA ALA A 110 -26.73 -4.84 25.30
C ALA A 110 -25.63 -3.92 25.87
N SER A 111 -24.38 -4.22 25.49
CA SER A 111 -23.19 -3.39 25.72
C SER A 111 -22.49 -3.16 24.38
N TYR A 112 -21.95 -1.96 24.17
CA TYR A 112 -21.56 -1.41 22.87
C TYR A 112 -20.09 -0.99 22.86
N PHE A 113 -19.45 -1.22 21.73
CA PHE A 113 -18.17 -0.63 21.35
C PHE A 113 -18.39 0.29 20.16
N ILE A 114 -17.95 1.54 20.29
CA ILE A 114 -18.30 2.64 19.40
C ILE A 114 -17.04 3.36 18.93
N ILE A 115 -17.00 3.71 17.65
CA ILE A 115 -16.01 4.64 17.09
C ILE A 115 -16.73 5.72 16.30
N MET A 116 -16.35 6.97 16.56
CA MET A 116 -16.95 8.16 15.96
C MET A 116 -15.93 8.91 15.11
N ASN A 117 -16.35 9.35 13.93
CA ASN A 117 -15.58 10.28 13.11
C ASN A 117 -15.82 11.75 13.49
N THR A 118 -16.87 12.03 14.27
CA THR A 118 -17.13 13.38 14.79
C THR A 118 -17.64 13.28 16.22
N TYR A 119 -16.99 14.02 17.13
CA TYR A 119 -17.44 14.15 18.51
C TYR A 119 -17.05 15.51 19.08
N GLU A 120 -18.03 16.30 19.53
CA GLU A 120 -17.80 17.57 20.24
C GLU A 120 -18.72 17.68 21.46
N VAL A 121 -18.19 17.97 22.65
CA VAL A 121 -19.00 18.16 23.86
C VAL A 121 -20.03 19.27 23.66
N GLY A 122 -21.32 18.95 23.79
CA GLY A 122 -22.46 19.82 23.54
C GLY A 122 -22.68 20.17 22.06
N GLY A 123 -22.01 19.46 21.15
CA GLY A 123 -21.90 19.79 19.73
C GLY A 123 -22.20 18.61 18.80
N ALA A 124 -21.57 18.63 17.61
CA ALA A 124 -21.82 17.64 16.57
C ALA A 124 -21.30 16.25 16.94
N LYS A 125 -22.02 15.21 16.50
CA LYS A 125 -21.69 13.79 16.68
C LYS A 125 -21.94 13.04 15.38
N ASN A 126 -21.07 12.09 15.04
CA ASN A 126 -21.26 11.21 13.88
C ASN A 126 -20.52 9.88 14.11
N TRP A 127 -21.25 8.77 13.95
CA TRP A 127 -20.77 7.41 14.22
C TRP A 127 -20.30 6.74 12.93
N SER A 128 -19.13 6.11 13.01
CA SER A 128 -18.59 5.24 11.96
C SER A 128 -18.82 3.78 12.29
N THR A 129 -18.54 3.39 13.53
CA THR A 129 -18.62 2.02 14.03
C THR A 129 -19.56 1.97 15.23
N GLN A 130 -20.46 1.00 15.25
CA GLN A 130 -21.27 0.66 16.41
C GLN A 130 -21.61 -0.83 16.36
N VAL A 131 -21.03 -1.58 17.28
CA VAL A 131 -21.32 -3.00 17.50
C VAL A 131 -21.80 -3.20 18.92
N HIS A 132 -22.63 -4.21 19.16
CA HIS A 132 -23.05 -4.57 20.51
C HIS A 132 -23.01 -6.06 20.80
N PHE A 133 -22.61 -6.37 22.02
CA PHE A 133 -22.70 -7.67 22.66
C PHE A 133 -24.14 -7.88 23.13
N ASP A 134 -24.91 -8.66 22.36
CA ASP A 134 -26.32 -8.95 22.62
C ASP A 134 -26.49 -10.23 23.46
N GLY A 135 -26.86 -10.04 24.73
CA GLY A 135 -27.31 -11.09 25.64
C GLY A 135 -28.84 -11.16 25.79
N SER A 136 -29.60 -10.34 25.05
CA SER A 136 -31.05 -10.23 25.14
C SER A 136 -31.81 -11.21 24.23
N ASP A 137 -31.14 -11.72 23.19
CA ASP A 137 -31.72 -12.71 22.28
C ASP A 137 -31.90 -14.06 23.01
N GLN A 138 -33.14 -14.35 23.43
CA GLN A 138 -33.50 -15.55 24.20
C GLN A 138 -33.41 -16.85 23.38
N THR A 139 -33.06 -16.75 22.09
CA THR A 139 -32.71 -17.87 21.23
C THR A 139 -31.18 -17.96 21.11
N PRO A 140 -30.52 -18.80 21.92
CA PRO A 140 -29.07 -18.98 21.81
C PRO A 140 -28.67 -19.41 20.39
N PRO A 141 -27.45 -19.04 19.96
CA PRO A 141 -26.40 -18.39 20.74
C PRO A 141 -26.56 -16.86 20.84
N SER A 142 -26.08 -16.26 21.95
CA SER A 142 -25.82 -14.81 22.04
C SER A 142 -24.88 -14.38 20.91
N VAL A 143 -24.98 -13.12 20.48
CA VAL A 143 -24.26 -12.64 19.30
C VAL A 143 -23.58 -11.29 19.55
N LEU A 144 -22.46 -11.06 18.87
CA LEU A 144 -21.98 -9.72 18.57
C LEU A 144 -22.70 -9.27 17.30
N THR A 145 -23.37 -8.12 17.34
CA THR A 145 -24.12 -7.58 16.19
C THR A 145 -23.55 -6.25 15.74
N ALA A 146 -23.39 -6.06 14.44
CA ALA A 146 -23.18 -4.76 13.82
C ALA A 146 -24.53 -4.08 13.56
N ASP A 147 -24.80 -2.95 14.21
CA ASP A 147 -26.16 -2.38 14.29
C ASP A 147 -26.75 -1.96 12.95
N PHE A 148 -25.88 -1.62 11.99
CA PHE A 148 -26.32 -1.02 10.73
C PHE A 148 -26.41 -2.03 9.59
N THR A 149 -25.47 -2.97 9.51
CA THR A 149 -25.53 -4.05 8.51
C THR A 149 -26.38 -5.23 8.97
N SER A 150 -26.63 -5.34 10.29
CA SER A 150 -27.23 -6.50 10.95
C SER A 150 -26.39 -7.78 10.87
N ASP A 151 -25.12 -7.69 10.47
CA ASP A 151 -24.18 -8.81 10.51
C ASP A 151 -23.94 -9.27 11.94
N ARG A 152 -23.74 -10.57 12.12
CA ARG A 152 -23.66 -11.22 13.43
C ARG A 152 -22.56 -12.25 13.45
N LEU A 153 -21.78 -12.24 14.52
CA LEU A 153 -20.87 -13.33 14.89
C LEU A 153 -21.30 -13.93 16.23
N PRO A 154 -21.04 -15.24 16.47
CA PRO A 154 -21.29 -15.85 17.76
C PRO A 154 -20.54 -15.10 18.86
N LEU A 155 -21.23 -14.78 19.97
CA LEU A 155 -20.61 -14.15 21.11
C LEU A 155 -19.72 -15.16 21.85
N ILE A 156 -18.43 -14.84 22.00
CA ILE A 156 -17.50 -15.61 22.82
C ILE A 156 -17.58 -15.05 24.24
N THR A 157 -17.89 -15.93 25.21
CA THR A 157 -17.99 -15.57 26.62
C THR A 157 -16.97 -16.33 27.46
N ASP A 158 -16.67 -15.80 28.66
CA ASP A 158 -15.68 -16.35 29.59
C ASP A 158 -14.25 -16.45 29.02
N ALA A 159 -13.95 -15.61 28.02
CA ALA A 159 -12.63 -15.45 27.43
C ALA A 159 -12.42 -14.01 26.96
N TRP A 160 -11.16 -13.59 26.89
CA TRP A 160 -10.76 -12.36 26.24
C TRP A 160 -10.79 -12.55 24.72
N THR A 161 -11.33 -11.57 24.03
CA THR A 161 -11.48 -11.55 22.57
C THR A 161 -10.95 -10.27 21.98
N ASP A 162 -10.44 -10.35 20.75
CA ASP A 162 -9.98 -9.19 20.01
C ASP A 162 -11.14 -8.48 19.31
N LEU A 163 -11.26 -7.18 19.52
CA LEU A 163 -11.98 -6.27 18.65
C LEU A 163 -10.93 -5.52 17.83
N GLU A 164 -11.08 -5.51 16.51
CA GLU A 164 -10.19 -4.76 15.63
C GLU A 164 -10.99 -4.06 14.55
N VAL A 165 -10.72 -2.77 14.33
CA VAL A 165 -11.27 -1.99 13.25
C VAL A 165 -10.13 -1.46 12.40
N VAL A 166 -9.99 -2.00 11.20
CA VAL A 166 -9.05 -1.48 10.20
C VAL A 166 -9.79 -0.44 9.37
N VAL A 167 -9.29 0.79 9.35
CA VAL A 167 -9.89 1.91 8.62
C VAL A 167 -8.88 2.50 7.66
N ASN A 168 -9.29 2.73 6.41
CA ASN A 168 -8.58 3.56 5.45
C ASN A 168 -9.40 4.84 5.21
N LEU A 169 -8.84 5.99 5.57
CA LEU A 169 -9.52 7.29 5.49
C LEU A 169 -9.47 7.93 4.09
N ASP A 170 -8.61 7.43 3.19
CA ASP A 170 -8.24 8.13 1.95
C ASP A 170 -8.94 7.56 0.71
N ILE A 171 -9.67 6.46 0.85
CA ILE A 171 -10.30 5.77 -0.27
C ILE A 171 -11.82 5.98 -0.35
N GLY A 172 -12.36 5.73 -1.54
CA GLY A 172 -13.79 5.81 -1.82
C GLY A 172 -14.23 7.15 -2.42
N PRO A 173 -15.52 7.27 -2.81
CA PRO A 173 -16.06 8.49 -3.42
C PRO A 173 -16.02 9.68 -2.46
N ASP A 174 -16.05 10.90 -3.01
CA ASP A 174 -16.19 12.14 -2.25
C ASP A 174 -17.52 12.16 -1.46
N ALA A 175 -17.48 12.51 -0.18
CA ALA A 175 -18.65 12.60 0.69
C ALA A 175 -19.52 13.86 0.47
N GLY A 176 -19.15 14.72 -0.49
CA GLY A 176 -19.78 15.99 -0.82
C GLY A 176 -19.10 17.21 -0.19
N ASP A 177 -17.92 17.04 0.40
CA ASP A 177 -17.13 18.08 1.07
C ASP A 177 -15.67 18.13 0.63
N GLY A 178 -15.30 17.40 -0.44
CA GLY A 178 -13.93 17.36 -0.95
C GLY A 178 -13.05 16.32 -0.26
N THR A 179 -13.61 15.47 0.61
CA THR A 179 -12.86 14.41 1.30
C THR A 179 -13.51 13.03 1.06
N PRO A 180 -12.73 11.94 1.02
CA PRO A 180 -13.24 10.60 0.77
C PRO A 180 -14.23 10.13 1.85
N VAL A 181 -15.11 9.18 1.49
CA VAL A 181 -15.97 8.51 2.46
C VAL A 181 -15.20 7.55 3.37
N GLY A 182 -14.02 7.08 2.96
CA GLY A 182 -13.22 6.07 3.66
C GLY A 182 -13.86 4.68 3.66
N GLN A 183 -13.09 3.67 4.05
CA GLN A 183 -13.53 2.28 4.22
C GLN A 183 -13.13 1.77 5.61
N GLN A 184 -13.94 0.88 6.18
CA GLN A 184 -13.64 0.18 7.44
C GLN A 184 -13.97 -1.30 7.34
N HIS A 185 -13.16 -2.13 7.99
CA HIS A 185 -13.41 -3.54 8.24
C HIS A 185 -13.41 -3.76 9.75
N PHE A 186 -14.44 -4.40 10.28
CA PHE A 186 -14.53 -4.76 11.69
C PHE A 186 -14.28 -6.26 11.86
N PHE A 187 -13.31 -6.63 12.68
CA PHE A 187 -12.98 -7.99 13.02
C PHE A 187 -13.30 -8.29 14.49
N TYR A 188 -13.73 -9.52 14.76
CA TYR A 188 -13.95 -10.05 16.09
C TYR A 188 -13.23 -11.40 16.21
N ASP A 189 -12.24 -11.48 17.09
CA ASP A 189 -11.35 -12.63 17.28
C ASP A 189 -10.74 -13.12 15.95
N GLY A 190 -10.34 -12.17 15.10
CA GLY A 190 -9.78 -12.40 13.77
C GLY A 190 -10.80 -12.70 12.66
N ALA A 191 -12.08 -12.92 12.99
CA ALA A 191 -13.13 -13.12 11.98
C ALA A 191 -13.74 -11.78 11.54
N LEU A 192 -13.89 -11.56 10.24
CA LEU A 192 -14.56 -10.37 9.70
C LEU A 192 -16.05 -10.39 10.09
N LEU A 193 -16.49 -9.37 10.84
CA LEU A 193 -17.89 -9.13 11.17
C LEU A 193 -18.60 -8.40 10.02
N TYR A 194 -18.02 -7.30 9.55
CA TYR A 194 -18.55 -6.54 8.42
C TYR A 194 -17.49 -5.66 7.76
N GLU A 195 -17.75 -5.30 6.51
CA GLU A 195 -17.05 -4.24 5.77
C GLU A 195 -18.04 -3.14 5.38
N GLY A 196 -17.58 -1.89 5.30
CA GLY A 196 -18.44 -0.78 4.87
C GLY A 196 -17.70 0.55 4.79
N PRO A 197 -18.38 1.62 4.35
CA PRO A 197 -17.81 2.97 4.36
C PRO A 197 -17.46 3.43 5.79
N TRP A 198 -16.42 4.26 5.95
CA TRP A 198 -16.14 4.91 7.23
C TRP A 198 -17.19 5.98 7.55
N ARG A 199 -17.57 6.77 6.54
CA ARG A 199 -18.57 7.84 6.62
C ARG A 199 -19.82 7.43 5.86
N GLY A 200 -20.99 7.52 6.50
CA GLY A 200 -22.23 7.10 5.87
C GLY A 200 -22.69 5.69 6.23
N GLN A 201 -21.90 4.95 7.02
CA GLN A 201 -22.28 3.63 7.53
C GLN A 201 -23.30 3.75 8.66
N VAL A 202 -22.87 4.00 9.91
CA VAL A 202 -23.81 4.08 11.05
C VAL A 202 -24.59 5.40 11.03
N SER A 203 -23.88 6.52 10.83
CA SER A 203 -24.49 7.84 10.64
C SER A 203 -24.40 8.29 9.18
N SER A 204 -25.21 9.29 8.80
CA SER A 204 -25.13 9.85 7.45
C SER A 204 -23.79 10.53 7.16
N THR A 205 -23.42 10.63 5.89
CA THR A 205 -22.27 11.44 5.44
C THR A 205 -22.41 12.92 5.81
N ALA A 206 -23.65 13.44 5.89
CA ALA A 206 -23.90 14.80 6.37
C ALA A 206 -23.43 14.98 7.82
N GLY A 207 -22.51 15.92 8.04
CA GLY A 207 -21.93 16.21 9.37
C GLY A 207 -20.89 15.18 9.83
N SER A 208 -20.41 14.31 8.93
CA SER A 208 -19.27 13.43 9.17
C SER A 208 -17.96 14.11 8.75
N ALA A 209 -16.82 13.62 9.24
CA ALA A 209 -15.49 14.04 8.83
C ALA A 209 -14.62 12.82 8.48
N ALA A 210 -13.65 12.98 7.57
CA ALA A 210 -12.62 11.97 7.33
C ALA A 210 -11.59 12.03 8.47
N ARG A 211 -11.94 11.44 9.62
CA ARG A 211 -11.05 11.35 10.79
C ARG A 211 -11.49 10.29 11.79
N ILE A 212 -10.60 9.92 12.71
CA ILE A 212 -10.93 9.19 13.94
C ILE A 212 -11.05 10.19 15.09
N ALA A 213 -12.26 10.42 15.60
CA ALA A 213 -12.51 11.48 16.58
C ALA A 213 -12.67 10.98 18.01
N ALA A 214 -13.28 9.80 18.23
CA ALA A 214 -13.48 9.30 19.58
C ALA A 214 -13.78 7.79 19.62
N THR A 215 -13.36 7.14 20.69
CA THR A 215 -13.75 5.76 21.07
C THR A 215 -14.75 5.84 22.22
N GLY A 216 -15.83 5.07 22.15
CA GLY A 216 -16.87 5.02 23.16
C GLY A 216 -17.09 3.60 23.69
N LEU A 217 -17.10 3.48 25.01
CA LEU A 217 -17.54 2.28 25.73
C LEU A 217 -18.91 2.60 26.33
N PHE A 218 -19.95 1.87 25.95
CA PHE A 218 -21.31 2.16 26.40
C PHE A 218 -22.06 0.90 26.78
N ASN A 219 -22.65 0.87 27.96
CA ASN A 219 -23.55 -0.20 28.39
C ASN A 219 -24.96 0.37 28.58
N LEU A 220 -25.92 -0.13 27.79
CA LEU A 220 -27.30 0.33 27.79
C LEU A 220 -28.09 -0.32 28.93
N ASP A 221 -28.18 -1.64 28.89
CA ASP A 221 -28.88 -2.52 29.83
C ASP A 221 -28.19 -3.88 29.99
N GLY A 222 -26.95 -3.95 29.52
CA GLY A 222 -26.11 -5.13 29.53
C GLY A 222 -25.58 -5.49 30.91
N SER A 223 -25.38 -6.78 31.17
CA SER A 223 -24.45 -7.19 32.22
C SER A 223 -23.04 -6.70 31.93
N VAL A 224 -22.16 -6.78 32.92
CA VAL A 224 -20.80 -6.22 32.85
C VAL A 224 -20.02 -6.75 31.66
N VAL A 225 -19.30 -5.86 30.97
CA VAL A 225 -18.27 -6.17 29.97
C VAL A 225 -16.98 -5.47 30.40
N TYR A 226 -15.85 -6.15 30.25
CA TYR A 226 -14.54 -5.56 30.54
C TYR A 226 -13.80 -5.28 29.23
N TYR A 227 -13.05 -4.18 29.19
CA TYR A 227 -12.18 -3.82 28.08
C TYR A 227 -10.78 -3.54 28.57
N ASP A 228 -9.79 -3.95 27.80
CA ASP A 228 -8.38 -3.80 28.15
C ASP A 228 -7.51 -3.65 26.88
N ASP A 229 -6.24 -3.25 27.03
CA ASP A 229 -5.28 -3.10 25.93
C ASP A 229 -5.86 -2.37 24.70
N LEU A 230 -6.50 -1.20 24.88
CA LEU A 230 -6.96 -0.41 23.75
C LEU A 230 -5.77 0.22 23.05
N SER A 231 -5.75 0.19 21.72
CA SER A 231 -4.75 0.89 20.95
C SER A 231 -5.30 1.46 19.65
N ILE A 232 -4.66 2.52 19.19
CA ILE A 232 -4.77 2.98 17.81
C ILE A 232 -3.36 2.94 17.26
N GLU A 233 -3.18 2.11 16.24
CA GLU A 233 -1.95 1.96 15.51
C GLU A 233 -2.15 2.45 14.10
N ARG A 234 -1.19 3.22 13.61
CA ARG A 234 -1.17 3.58 12.20
C ARG A 234 -0.44 2.49 11.42
N LEU A 235 -1.12 1.92 10.44
CA LEU A 235 -0.66 0.80 9.61
C LEU A 235 0.10 1.25 8.35
N ASP A 236 -0.11 2.50 7.92
CA ASP A 236 0.68 3.19 6.89
C ASP A 236 1.63 4.19 7.57
N PRO A 237 2.91 3.87 7.82
CA PRO A 237 3.74 4.83 8.53
C PRO A 237 4.08 6.03 7.61
N ASP A 238 3.92 7.25 8.14
CA ASP A 238 4.26 8.50 7.43
C ASP A 238 5.68 8.47 6.88
N GLY A 239 5.89 9.12 5.73
CA GLY A 239 7.22 9.51 5.27
C GLY A 239 7.29 10.99 4.95
N ALA A 240 8.51 11.54 4.96
CA ALA A 240 8.76 12.87 4.46
C ALA A 240 8.51 12.91 2.95
N CYS A 241 7.96 14.02 2.48
CA CYS A 241 7.70 14.30 1.08
C CYS A 241 8.50 15.53 0.68
N CYS A 242 9.48 15.33 -0.21
CA CYS A 242 10.34 16.40 -0.70
C CYS A 242 9.82 16.96 -2.02
N PHE A 243 9.69 18.28 -2.12
CA PHE A 243 9.27 18.95 -3.35
C PHE A 243 10.48 19.49 -4.11
N ASP A 244 10.28 19.73 -5.41
CA ASP A 244 11.29 20.29 -6.30
C ASP A 244 11.78 21.69 -5.88
N THR A 245 11.05 22.35 -4.98
CA THR A 245 11.40 23.64 -4.37
C THR A 245 12.24 23.51 -3.09
N GLY A 246 12.70 22.30 -2.75
CA GLY A 246 13.39 22.01 -1.49
C GLY A 246 12.47 22.05 -0.26
N ALA A 247 11.16 22.29 -0.47
CA ALA A 247 10.18 22.19 0.60
C ALA A 247 10.04 20.73 1.05
N CYS A 248 9.76 20.55 2.34
CA CYS A 248 9.50 19.24 2.93
C CYS A 248 8.14 19.26 3.63
N LEU A 249 7.33 18.22 3.41
CA LEU A 249 6.13 17.95 4.19
C LEU A 249 6.20 16.56 4.82
N ASP A 250 5.96 16.46 6.12
CA ASP A 250 5.79 15.22 6.87
C ASP A 250 4.57 15.33 7.80
N GLY A 251 4.01 14.20 8.22
CA GLY A 251 2.77 14.15 9.01
C GLY A 251 1.51 14.24 8.16
N ASP A 252 0.34 14.30 8.81
CA ASP A 252 -0.99 14.35 8.17
C ASP A 252 -1.26 13.20 7.17
N GLY A 253 -0.89 11.97 7.48
CA GLY A 253 -1.22 10.87 6.58
C GLY A 253 -0.30 10.75 5.36
N MET A 254 0.84 11.46 5.33
CA MET A 254 1.72 11.55 4.16
C MET A 254 2.26 10.17 3.79
N ASP A 255 1.56 9.52 2.87
CA ASP A 255 1.97 8.30 2.20
C ASP A 255 2.60 8.62 0.83
N GLU A 256 3.04 7.58 0.13
CA GLU A 256 3.66 7.75 -1.17
C GLU A 256 2.68 8.34 -2.20
N VAL A 257 1.40 7.94 -2.15
CA VAL A 257 0.37 8.37 -3.10
C VAL A 257 0.07 9.86 -2.93
N ASP A 258 -0.09 10.31 -1.69
CA ASP A 258 -0.32 11.71 -1.33
C ASP A 258 0.88 12.59 -1.66
N CYS A 259 2.09 12.08 -1.41
CA CYS A 259 3.30 12.80 -1.75
C CYS A 259 3.43 13.00 -3.27
N LEU A 260 3.23 11.94 -4.05
CA LEU A 260 3.26 12.00 -5.51
C LEU A 260 2.13 12.86 -6.08
N ALA A 261 0.91 12.78 -5.52
CA ALA A 261 -0.25 13.58 -5.94
C ALA A 261 -0.01 15.09 -5.76
N ARG A 262 0.86 15.47 -4.81
CA ARG A 262 1.26 16.86 -4.57
C ARG A 262 2.48 17.29 -5.40
N GLY A 263 3.04 16.40 -6.22
CA GLY A 263 4.22 16.66 -7.02
C GLY A 263 5.52 16.64 -6.21
N GLY A 264 5.55 15.89 -5.11
CA GLY A 264 6.77 15.63 -4.34
C GLY A 264 7.27 14.20 -4.50
N VAL A 265 8.45 13.94 -3.95
CA VAL A 265 9.11 12.63 -3.91
C VAL A 265 9.12 12.11 -2.48
N PHE A 266 8.51 10.94 -2.30
CA PHE A 266 8.39 10.31 -1.01
C PHE A 266 9.73 9.73 -0.56
N GLN A 267 10.10 10.01 0.68
CA GLN A 267 11.43 9.71 1.22
C GLN A 267 11.48 8.38 1.98
N GLY A 268 10.38 7.64 1.92
CA GLY A 268 10.23 6.35 2.57
C GLY A 268 9.54 6.45 3.91
N ILE A 269 8.89 5.35 4.24
CA ILE A 269 8.13 5.14 5.46
C ILE A 269 9.02 5.31 6.71
N GLY A 270 8.56 6.07 7.70
CA GLY A 270 9.27 6.36 8.95
C GLY A 270 10.26 7.53 8.88
N THR A 271 10.33 8.24 7.75
CA THR A 271 11.15 9.45 7.59
C THR A 271 10.39 10.72 7.99
N SER A 272 11.12 11.78 8.37
CA SER A 272 10.54 13.07 8.79
C SER A 272 11.32 14.23 8.20
N CYS A 273 10.70 15.39 8.03
CA CYS A 273 11.33 16.63 7.55
C CYS A 273 12.37 17.19 8.50
N VAL A 274 12.47 16.64 9.72
CA VAL A 274 13.55 16.92 10.66
C VAL A 274 14.77 16.04 10.38
N ALA A 275 14.55 14.80 9.93
CA ALA A 275 15.59 13.82 9.67
C ALA A 275 16.05 13.79 8.20
N VAL A 276 15.19 14.22 7.28
CA VAL A 276 15.45 14.28 5.84
C VAL A 276 15.68 15.72 5.42
N THR A 277 16.71 15.92 4.62
CA THR A 277 16.96 17.19 3.94
C THR A 277 16.37 17.10 2.54
N CYS A 278 15.38 17.94 2.23
CA CYS A 278 14.84 18.07 0.89
C CYS A 278 15.67 19.09 0.09
N TYR A 279 16.09 18.67 -1.10
CA TYR A 279 16.88 19.51 -2.00
C TYR A 279 15.99 20.01 -3.15
N GLU A 280 16.33 21.15 -3.74
CA GLU A 280 15.67 21.59 -4.96
C GLU A 280 15.98 20.58 -6.09
N ASN A 281 14.96 20.28 -6.90
CA ASN A 281 14.99 19.19 -7.87
C ASN A 281 14.68 19.73 -9.28
N ASP A 282 15.72 19.92 -10.07
CA ASP A 282 15.61 20.29 -11.48
C ASP A 282 15.55 19.02 -12.34
N GLY A 283 14.36 18.42 -12.45
CA GLY A 283 14.12 17.34 -13.41
C GLY A 283 14.69 15.97 -13.03
N GLY A 284 14.74 15.63 -11.74
CA GLY A 284 15.15 14.31 -11.23
C GLY A 284 16.53 14.28 -10.56
N VAL A 285 17.10 15.44 -10.24
CA VAL A 285 18.44 15.63 -9.66
C VAL A 285 18.33 16.37 -8.34
N TRP A 286 18.77 15.74 -7.25
CA TRP A 286 18.89 16.40 -5.95
C TRP A 286 20.20 17.20 -5.89
N LEU A 287 20.13 18.47 -6.28
CA LEU A 287 21.27 19.39 -6.23
C LEU A 287 21.52 19.81 -4.77
N VAL A 288 22.70 19.47 -4.25
CA VAL A 288 23.13 19.92 -2.92
C VAL A 288 24.08 21.09 -3.13
N ASP A 289 23.60 22.32 -2.94
CA ASP A 289 24.50 23.48 -2.94
C ASP A 289 25.60 23.31 -1.89
N LEU A 290 26.82 23.69 -2.26
CA LEU A 290 27.96 23.68 -1.34
C LEU A 290 27.66 24.61 -0.15
N PRO A 291 27.88 24.17 1.11
CA PRO A 291 27.85 25.08 2.24
C PRO A 291 28.97 26.12 2.13
N ASP A 292 28.59 27.39 2.16
CA ASP A 292 29.42 28.59 2.32
C ASP A 292 30.79 28.32 2.98
N GLY A 293 31.90 28.53 2.25
CA GLY A 293 33.23 28.25 2.79
C GLY A 293 34.46 28.83 2.09
N VAL A 294 34.36 29.32 0.85
CA VAL A 294 35.43 30.08 0.19
C VAL A 294 34.84 31.45 -0.18
N ALA A 295 35.40 32.52 0.38
CA ALA A 295 34.78 33.85 0.42
C ALA A 295 34.98 34.68 -0.86
N ASP A 296 33.92 35.34 -1.40
CA ASP A 296 33.82 36.80 -1.70
C ASP A 296 32.41 37.18 -2.27
N PRO A 297 32.03 38.45 -2.58
CA PRO A 297 30.86 39.09 -1.97
C PRO A 297 29.96 39.82 -2.99
N ASP A 298 29.56 39.21 -4.12
CA ASP A 298 28.81 39.93 -5.17
C ASP A 298 27.53 39.23 -5.67
N GLY A 299 26.91 38.41 -4.82
CA GLY A 299 25.46 38.13 -4.89
C GLY A 299 25.00 37.25 -6.05
N TRP A 300 24.75 35.97 -5.74
CA TRP A 300 24.05 35.05 -6.61
C TRP A 300 22.52 35.23 -6.47
N THR A 301 21.84 35.41 -7.60
CA THR A 301 20.43 35.06 -7.75
C THR A 301 20.36 33.96 -8.81
N TRP A 302 20.10 32.74 -8.37
CA TRP A 302 19.67 31.68 -9.25
C TRP A 302 18.20 31.95 -9.64
N ASP A 303 17.91 32.02 -10.95
CA ASP A 303 16.55 32.13 -11.49
C ASP A 303 16.26 30.86 -12.31
N ALA A 304 15.56 29.91 -11.67
CA ALA A 304 15.09 28.65 -12.23
C ALA A 304 14.11 28.80 -13.41
N SER A 305 13.80 30.00 -13.89
CA SER A 305 12.65 30.18 -14.79
C SER A 305 12.86 29.76 -16.25
N THR A 306 14.04 29.24 -16.66
CA THR A 306 14.26 28.86 -18.07
C THR A 306 15.05 27.57 -18.37
N GLY A 307 15.27 26.62 -17.46
CA GLY A 307 15.82 25.28 -17.79
C GLY A 307 17.08 25.23 -18.69
N HIS A 308 17.84 26.32 -18.76
CA HIS A 308 19.08 26.48 -19.51
C HIS A 308 20.00 27.27 -18.58
N ALA A 309 21.08 26.65 -18.15
CA ALA A 309 22.18 27.31 -17.46
C ALA A 309 23.25 27.67 -18.50
N ASP A 310 24.05 28.71 -18.26
CA ASP A 310 25.07 29.20 -19.20
C ASP A 310 26.40 29.36 -18.47
N THR A 311 27.45 28.67 -18.92
CA THR A 311 28.78 28.72 -18.29
C THR A 311 29.53 30.03 -18.55
N CYS A 312 29.09 30.88 -19.49
CA CYS A 312 29.85 32.08 -19.87
C CYS A 312 29.90 33.17 -18.79
N ASP A 313 28.95 33.18 -17.86
CA ASP A 313 28.88 34.17 -16.78
C ASP A 313 29.47 33.66 -15.45
N GLU A 314 29.98 32.42 -15.46
CA GLU A 314 30.49 31.72 -14.29
C GLU A 314 31.99 31.99 -14.06
N THR A 315 32.50 31.63 -12.89
CA THR A 315 33.94 31.67 -12.60
C THR A 315 34.62 30.37 -13.00
N ASP A 316 35.94 30.43 -13.17
CA ASP A 316 36.80 29.26 -13.32
C ASP A 316 37.25 28.85 -11.91
N ASP A 317 36.53 27.88 -11.32
CA ASP A 317 36.75 27.40 -9.96
C ASP A 317 37.70 26.19 -9.92
N CYS A 318 37.96 25.55 -11.06
CA CYS A 318 38.83 24.39 -11.24
C CYS A 318 39.93 24.66 -12.30
N ASP A 319 41.18 24.87 -11.84
CA ASP A 319 42.38 25.20 -12.66
C ASP A 319 42.81 24.16 -13.75
N ASP A 320 42.00 23.18 -14.12
CA ASP A 320 42.35 22.12 -15.07
C ASP A 320 42.27 22.59 -16.55
N SER A 321 41.39 23.53 -16.86
CA SER A 321 41.41 24.32 -18.09
C SER A 321 41.10 25.80 -17.80
N PRO A 322 41.45 26.75 -18.69
CA PRO A 322 41.22 28.18 -18.45
C PRO A 322 39.80 28.64 -18.83
N ALA A 323 38.83 27.73 -18.85
CA ALA A 323 37.44 28.02 -19.19
C ALA A 323 36.63 28.23 -17.91
N ASN A 324 35.52 28.96 -18.02
CA ASN A 324 34.60 29.04 -16.90
C ASN A 324 33.93 27.69 -16.68
N ASP A 325 33.64 27.35 -15.42
CA ASP A 325 33.08 26.07 -15.04
C ASP A 325 31.88 26.21 -14.10
N ILE A 326 31.18 25.09 -13.93
CA ILE A 326 30.16 24.93 -12.90
C ILE A 326 30.41 23.62 -12.19
N ALA A 327 30.58 23.70 -10.88
CA ALA A 327 30.69 22.54 -10.00
C ALA A 327 29.41 22.35 -9.19
N TRP A 328 28.89 21.12 -9.21
CA TRP A 328 27.79 20.68 -8.36
C TRP A 328 28.25 19.61 -7.40
N ARG A 329 27.66 19.61 -6.21
CA ARG A 329 27.69 18.45 -5.33
C ARG A 329 26.35 17.73 -5.44
N ILE A 330 26.37 16.51 -5.94
CA ILE A 330 25.16 15.76 -6.33
C ILE A 330 25.03 14.53 -5.44
N ALA A 331 23.84 14.36 -4.84
CA ALA A 331 23.51 13.16 -4.07
C ALA A 331 22.77 12.14 -4.96
N PHE A 332 23.37 10.97 -5.11
CA PHE A 332 22.74 9.81 -5.74
C PHE A 332 22.12 8.93 -4.64
N PRO A 333 20.80 8.70 -4.65
CA PRO A 333 20.09 8.12 -3.51
C PRO A 333 20.34 6.62 -3.33
N ARG A 334 20.86 5.91 -4.35
CA ARG A 334 21.00 4.46 -4.35
C ARG A 334 22.10 3.97 -5.29
N ASP A 335 22.46 2.70 -5.11
CA ASP A 335 23.43 2.01 -5.95
C ASP A 335 22.81 1.71 -7.32
N ALA A 336 23.27 2.37 -8.39
CA ALA A 336 22.76 2.19 -9.74
C ALA A 336 23.74 2.68 -10.82
N GLU A 337 23.45 2.39 -12.09
CA GLU A 337 24.10 3.07 -13.20
C GLU A 337 23.35 4.37 -13.53
N TYR A 338 24.09 5.46 -13.73
CA TYR A 338 23.53 6.77 -14.06
C TYR A 338 24.10 7.27 -15.37
N ILE A 339 23.26 7.90 -16.19
CA ILE A 339 23.66 8.74 -17.31
C ILE A 339 23.53 10.19 -16.87
N ILE A 340 24.59 10.96 -17.04
CA ILE A 340 24.65 12.40 -16.78
C ILE A 340 25.03 13.05 -18.11
N SER A 341 24.17 13.92 -18.64
CA SER A 341 24.23 14.39 -20.02
C SER A 341 24.00 15.88 -20.12
N VAL A 342 24.83 16.54 -20.90
CA VAL A 342 24.67 17.93 -21.35
C VAL A 342 24.69 17.98 -22.88
N CYS A 343 24.16 16.94 -23.52
CA CYS A 343 24.26 16.74 -24.97
C CYS A 343 23.64 17.84 -25.83
N ASP A 344 22.88 18.76 -25.25
CA ASP A 344 22.34 19.96 -25.89
C ASP A 344 23.17 21.23 -25.64
N ALA A 345 24.33 21.12 -24.97
CA ALA A 345 25.24 22.23 -24.75
C ALA A 345 25.61 22.90 -26.08
N SER A 346 25.59 24.23 -26.07
CA SER A 346 25.87 25.06 -27.24
C SER A 346 27.37 25.28 -27.51
N PHE A 347 28.22 24.64 -26.72
CA PHE A 347 29.68 24.78 -26.70
C PHE A 347 30.37 23.41 -26.62
N ASP A 348 31.69 23.40 -26.84
CA ASP A 348 32.55 22.23 -26.68
C ASP A 348 32.73 21.96 -25.18
N SER A 349 32.07 20.93 -24.65
CA SER A 349 31.90 20.74 -23.21
C SER A 349 32.64 19.54 -22.67
N VAL A 350 33.16 19.67 -21.46
CA VAL A 350 33.81 18.62 -20.69
C VAL A 350 32.98 18.38 -19.44
N LEU A 351 32.51 17.14 -19.28
CA LEU A 351 31.75 16.72 -18.11
C LEU A 351 32.60 15.74 -17.31
N SER A 352 32.81 16.00 -16.02
CA SER A 352 33.61 15.15 -15.15
C SER A 352 32.90 14.88 -13.83
N LEU A 353 33.03 13.66 -13.33
CA LEU A 353 32.44 13.18 -12.09
C LEU A 353 33.54 12.58 -11.22
N GLY A 354 33.51 12.94 -9.95
CA GLY A 354 34.52 12.48 -8.99
C GLY A 354 34.05 12.42 -7.56
N THR A 355 34.97 11.95 -6.71
CA THR A 355 34.77 11.85 -5.26
C THR A 355 35.27 13.07 -4.48
N THR A 356 35.99 13.97 -5.15
CA THR A 356 36.51 15.23 -4.60
C THR A 356 36.32 16.37 -5.59
N PRO A 357 36.25 17.64 -5.14
CA PRO A 357 36.02 18.77 -6.02
C PRO A 357 37.04 18.82 -7.16
N CYS A 358 36.57 19.20 -8.36
CA CYS A 358 37.36 19.27 -9.59
C CYS A 358 37.99 17.94 -10.05
N ALA A 359 37.58 16.79 -9.50
CA ALA A 359 38.10 15.50 -9.94
C ALA A 359 37.19 14.84 -10.97
N GLY A 360 37.80 14.28 -12.02
CA GLY A 360 37.16 13.34 -12.95
C GLY A 360 37.55 11.89 -12.67
N ASP A 361 37.74 11.49 -11.40
CA ASP A 361 38.28 10.18 -11.03
C ASP A 361 37.31 9.01 -11.20
N ILE A 362 36.01 9.28 -11.38
CA ILE A 362 34.98 8.26 -11.65
C ILE A 362 34.68 8.17 -13.14
N ALA A 363 34.30 9.29 -13.75
CA ALA A 363 33.96 9.35 -15.17
C ALA A 363 34.26 10.75 -15.71
N MET A 364 34.69 10.82 -16.96
CA MET A 364 34.93 12.08 -17.65
C MET A 364 34.71 11.86 -19.14
N ASN A 365 34.15 12.86 -19.81
CA ASN A 365 34.00 12.86 -21.26
C ASN A 365 34.02 14.31 -21.78
N ASP A 366 34.58 14.49 -22.98
CA ASP A 366 34.69 15.75 -23.71
C ASP A 366 34.07 15.71 -25.12
N ASP A 367 33.64 14.54 -25.61
CA ASP A 367 33.02 14.38 -26.95
C ASP A 367 32.10 13.14 -26.96
N ALA A 368 30.88 13.25 -26.44
CA ALA A 368 29.96 12.10 -26.42
C ALA A 368 29.51 11.67 -27.81
N VAL A 369 29.56 10.36 -28.05
CA VAL A 369 29.07 9.75 -29.30
C VAL A 369 27.58 10.06 -29.45
N GLY A 370 27.24 10.82 -30.49
CA GLY A 370 25.86 11.25 -30.76
C GLY A 370 25.53 12.67 -30.29
N CYS A 371 26.44 13.33 -29.58
CA CYS A 371 26.26 14.68 -29.02
C CYS A 371 27.16 15.74 -29.67
N GLY A 372 27.89 15.40 -30.74
CA GLY A 372 28.78 16.34 -31.40
C GLY A 372 30.01 16.62 -30.52
N THR A 373 30.18 17.88 -30.12
CA THR A 373 31.23 18.35 -29.18
C THR A 373 30.73 18.47 -27.75
N ALA A 374 29.52 18.00 -27.46
CA ALA A 374 28.93 18.04 -26.13
C ALA A 374 29.10 16.71 -25.41
N SER A 375 28.99 16.74 -24.08
CA SER A 375 29.35 15.63 -23.21
C SER A 375 28.19 14.88 -22.57
N GLU A 376 28.41 13.58 -22.38
CA GLU A 376 27.59 12.63 -21.62
C GLU A 376 28.55 11.65 -20.95
N ILE A 377 28.35 11.40 -19.66
CA ILE A 377 29.08 10.38 -18.90
C ILE A 377 28.10 9.32 -18.39
N ARG A 378 28.61 8.10 -18.25
CA ARG A 378 27.91 6.97 -17.65
C ARG A 378 28.73 6.42 -16.51
N ALA A 379 28.11 6.21 -15.35
CA ALA A 379 28.82 5.71 -14.18
C ALA A 379 27.93 4.80 -13.33
N THR A 380 28.46 3.67 -12.90
CA THR A 380 27.87 2.87 -11.81
C THR A 380 28.30 3.47 -10.49
N LEU A 381 27.36 4.03 -9.75
CA LEU A 381 27.59 4.75 -8.50
C LEU A 381 26.92 3.99 -7.37
N ALA A 382 27.58 3.94 -6.22
CA ALA A 382 26.92 3.61 -4.97
C ALA A 382 26.12 4.82 -4.47
N ALA A 383 25.11 4.58 -3.63
CA ALA A 383 24.40 5.61 -2.89
C ALA A 383 25.40 6.51 -2.17
N GLY A 384 25.32 7.82 -2.40
CA GLY A 384 26.30 8.74 -1.86
C GLY A 384 26.35 10.07 -2.58
N THR A 385 27.24 10.93 -2.11
CA THR A 385 27.43 12.27 -2.65
C THR A 385 28.71 12.33 -3.46
N TYR A 386 28.64 12.93 -4.64
CA TYR A 386 29.72 13.05 -5.61
C TYR A 386 29.84 14.49 -6.09
N GLU A 387 30.95 14.80 -6.74
CA GLU A 387 31.25 16.12 -7.29
C GLU A 387 31.16 16.03 -8.82
N LEU A 388 30.29 16.83 -9.43
CA LEU A 388 30.11 16.92 -10.88
C LEU A 388 30.65 18.28 -11.34
N LEU A 389 31.48 18.28 -12.37
CA LEU A 389 32.02 19.48 -12.99
C LEU A 389 31.61 19.51 -14.46
N LEU A 390 31.07 20.64 -14.90
CA LEU A 390 30.90 20.99 -16.31
C LEU A 390 31.82 22.16 -16.64
N GLU A 391 32.64 22.01 -17.68
CA GLU A 391 33.58 23.02 -18.14
C GLU A 391 33.56 23.10 -19.67
N GLY A 392 34.05 24.20 -20.26
CA GLY A 392 34.42 24.24 -21.68
C GLY A 392 35.75 23.55 -21.98
N PHE A 393 35.87 22.87 -23.13
CA PHE A 393 37.10 22.16 -23.52
C PHE A 393 38.31 23.08 -23.69
N SER A 394 38.11 24.33 -24.11
CA SER A 394 39.14 25.36 -24.19
C SER A 394 38.69 26.66 -23.55
N GLY A 395 39.62 27.52 -23.14
CA GLY A 395 39.34 28.76 -22.40
C GLY A 395 38.49 29.83 -23.08
N GLY A 396 37.91 29.55 -24.25
CA GLY A 396 36.88 30.40 -24.87
C GLY A 396 35.54 29.69 -25.07
N ASP A 397 35.44 28.42 -24.69
CA ASP A 397 34.25 27.60 -24.83
C ASP A 397 33.39 27.77 -23.59
N CYS A 398 32.19 28.30 -23.81
CA CYS A 398 31.17 28.47 -22.80
C CYS A 398 29.84 28.66 -23.52
N GLY A 399 28.73 28.46 -22.82
CA GLY A 399 27.41 28.74 -23.37
C GLY A 399 26.29 28.02 -22.63
N ALA A 400 25.09 28.14 -23.18
CA ALA A 400 23.89 27.51 -22.65
C ALA A 400 23.94 25.97 -22.76
N PHE A 401 23.37 25.28 -21.77
CA PHE A 401 23.22 23.82 -21.69
C PHE A 401 22.01 23.43 -20.82
N THR A 402 21.58 22.17 -20.90
CA THR A 402 20.68 21.54 -19.93
C THR A 402 21.33 20.30 -19.32
N LEU A 403 21.42 20.27 -17.98
CA LEU A 403 21.89 19.09 -17.25
C LEU A 403 20.76 18.05 -17.15
N ASN A 404 20.96 16.89 -17.77
CA ASN A 404 20.04 15.76 -17.76
C ASN A 404 20.69 14.58 -17.03
N ILE A 405 20.20 14.23 -15.85
CA ILE A 405 20.65 13.02 -15.15
C ILE A 405 19.50 12.03 -15.09
N ARG A 406 19.78 10.80 -15.50
CA ARG A 406 18.83 9.69 -15.43
C ARG A 406 19.49 8.45 -14.90
N GLU A 407 18.79 7.75 -14.03
CA GLU A 407 19.17 6.40 -13.63
C GLU A 407 18.86 5.42 -14.77
N LEU A 408 19.81 4.54 -15.07
CA LEU A 408 19.57 3.36 -15.87
C LEU A 408 19.15 2.22 -14.95
N CYS A 409 17.99 1.66 -15.24
CA CYS A 409 17.57 0.42 -14.62
C CYS A 409 18.52 -0.69 -15.11
N SER A 410 18.99 -1.55 -14.21
CA SER A 410 19.86 -2.66 -14.60
C SER A 410 19.14 -3.54 -15.64
N PRO A 411 19.82 -3.98 -16.72
CA PRO A 411 19.26 -4.95 -17.64
C PRO A 411 18.79 -6.20 -16.87
N LEU A 412 17.67 -6.79 -17.30
CA LEU A 412 17.20 -8.03 -16.68
C LEU A 412 18.28 -9.09 -16.85
N VAL A 413 18.72 -9.70 -15.74
CA VAL A 413 19.65 -10.83 -15.79
C VAL A 413 19.04 -11.91 -16.67
N ASP A 414 19.80 -12.36 -17.66
CA ASP A 414 19.33 -13.39 -18.60
C ASP A 414 18.80 -14.61 -17.84
N ASN A 415 17.53 -14.95 -18.08
CA ASN A 415 16.86 -16.09 -17.49
C ASN A 415 16.72 -17.18 -18.56
N PRO A 416 17.65 -18.16 -18.60
CA PRO A 416 17.65 -19.17 -19.64
C PRO A 416 16.46 -20.14 -19.55
N ASP A 417 15.73 -20.14 -18.43
CA ASP A 417 14.56 -20.98 -18.21
C ASP A 417 13.26 -20.27 -18.64
N ALA A 418 13.31 -18.96 -18.96
CA ALA A 418 12.17 -18.23 -19.48
C ALA A 418 11.90 -18.60 -20.95
N THR A 419 10.64 -18.84 -21.28
CA THR A 419 10.20 -18.97 -22.67
C THR A 419 10.10 -17.60 -23.30
N LEU A 420 10.67 -17.41 -24.48
CA LEU A 420 10.48 -16.18 -25.23
C LEU A 420 9.03 -16.06 -25.68
N GLU A 421 8.49 -14.86 -25.54
CA GLU A 421 7.26 -14.43 -26.20
C GLU A 421 7.30 -14.74 -27.70
N LEU A 422 6.15 -15.05 -28.30
CA LEU A 422 6.06 -15.40 -29.72
C LEU A 422 6.17 -14.18 -30.64
N GLU A 423 5.84 -13.00 -30.11
CA GLU A 423 6.02 -11.67 -30.67
C GLU A 423 7.51 -11.32 -30.78
N ALA A 424 7.92 -10.66 -31.86
CA ALA A 424 9.19 -9.94 -31.88
C ALA A 424 8.91 -8.46 -31.60
N CYS A 425 9.76 -7.81 -30.80
CA CYS A 425 9.63 -6.37 -30.58
C CYS A 425 9.42 -5.60 -31.90
N GLY A 426 8.40 -4.74 -31.93
CA GLY A 426 8.01 -3.94 -33.08
C GLY A 426 6.75 -4.44 -33.79
N ASP A 427 6.28 -5.64 -33.45
CA ASP A 427 4.99 -6.19 -33.86
C ASP A 427 3.96 -6.07 -32.69
N ASP A 428 2.65 -6.12 -32.96
CA ASP A 428 1.57 -6.21 -31.94
C ASP A 428 0.57 -7.28 -32.39
N THR A 429 0.92 -8.55 -32.18
CA THR A 429 0.25 -9.76 -32.64
C THR A 429 -0.53 -10.49 -31.54
N ASN A 430 -0.25 -10.20 -30.27
CA ASN A 430 -0.97 -10.70 -29.10
C ASN A 430 -1.71 -9.60 -28.32
N GLY A 431 -2.08 -8.49 -28.98
CA GLY A 431 -2.82 -7.32 -28.46
C GLY A 431 -4.13 -7.57 -27.68
N GLY A 432 -4.57 -8.82 -27.54
CA GLY A 432 -5.78 -9.20 -26.83
C GLY A 432 -7.01 -8.51 -27.38
N CYS A 433 -7.77 -7.87 -26.49
CA CYS A 433 -8.95 -7.11 -26.88
C CYS A 433 -8.66 -5.81 -27.65
N ASN A 434 -7.38 -5.41 -27.79
CA ASN A 434 -6.99 -4.31 -28.67
C ASN A 434 -6.86 -4.76 -30.15
N ALA A 435 -6.84 -6.07 -30.41
CA ALA A 435 -6.85 -6.66 -31.75
C ALA A 435 -8.27 -7.00 -32.22
N GLU A 436 -8.51 -6.95 -33.54
CA GLU A 436 -9.78 -7.36 -34.16
C GLU A 436 -9.52 -8.41 -35.27
N PRO A 437 -9.91 -9.69 -35.07
CA PRO A 437 -10.51 -10.25 -33.85
C PRO A 437 -9.50 -10.31 -32.69
N PRO A 438 -9.95 -10.48 -31.42
CA PRO A 438 -9.04 -10.61 -30.29
C PRO A 438 -8.06 -11.77 -30.44
N VAL A 439 -6.78 -11.54 -30.10
CA VAL A 439 -5.69 -12.53 -30.22
C VAL A 439 -4.89 -12.56 -28.93
N PHE A 440 -4.61 -13.77 -28.42
CA PHE A 440 -3.90 -13.99 -27.16
C PHE A 440 -2.78 -15.01 -27.35
N GLU A 441 -1.68 -14.88 -26.61
CA GLU A 441 -0.65 -15.89 -26.49
C GLU A 441 -1.01 -16.90 -25.38
N ALA A 442 -0.84 -18.20 -25.60
CA ALA A 442 -1.16 -19.18 -24.55
C ALA A 442 -0.05 -19.22 -23.47
N ILE A 443 -0.42 -19.14 -22.20
CA ILE A 443 0.49 -19.29 -21.06
C ILE A 443 0.01 -20.41 -20.14
N ALA A 444 0.95 -21.09 -19.47
CA ALA A 444 0.66 -22.18 -18.55
C ALA A 444 1.11 -21.85 -17.13
N CYS A 445 0.55 -22.57 -16.16
CA CYS A 445 1.03 -22.56 -14.79
C CYS A 445 2.53 -22.91 -14.71
N ASP A 446 3.21 -22.23 -13.79
CA ASP A 446 4.63 -22.36 -13.46
C ASP A 446 5.56 -22.11 -14.65
N THR A 447 5.15 -21.20 -15.54
CA THR A 447 5.96 -20.73 -16.66
C THR A 447 6.40 -19.29 -16.43
N THR A 448 7.64 -19.00 -16.85
CA THR A 448 8.15 -17.64 -16.97
C THR A 448 8.23 -17.31 -18.45
N VAL A 449 7.56 -16.24 -18.86
CA VAL A 449 7.69 -15.66 -20.19
C VAL A 449 8.62 -14.46 -20.11
N ARG A 450 9.55 -14.37 -21.07
CA ARG A 450 10.36 -13.18 -21.32
C ARG A 450 9.84 -12.54 -22.61
N GLY A 451 9.28 -11.35 -22.47
CA GLY A 451 8.69 -10.61 -23.57
C GLY A 451 9.33 -9.26 -23.80
N THR A 452 8.88 -8.58 -24.85
CA THR A 452 9.31 -7.24 -25.19
C THR A 452 8.10 -6.38 -25.47
N GLY A 453 8.06 -5.16 -24.95
CA GLY A 453 7.03 -4.20 -25.32
C GLY A 453 7.63 -2.96 -25.95
N TRP A 454 6.96 -2.41 -26.95
CA TRP A 454 7.33 -1.16 -27.61
C TRP A 454 6.14 -0.21 -27.70
N HIS A 455 6.41 1.06 -27.97
CA HIS A 455 5.34 1.94 -28.45
C HIS A 455 5.91 3.06 -29.29
N ASP A 456 5.11 3.50 -30.26
CA ASP A 456 5.34 4.72 -31.01
C ASP A 456 4.24 5.75 -30.70
N THR A 457 4.10 6.77 -31.54
CA THR A 457 3.09 7.82 -31.36
C THR A 457 1.65 7.38 -31.72
N LEU A 458 1.48 6.16 -32.25
CA LEU A 458 0.24 5.66 -32.83
C LEU A 458 -0.20 4.30 -32.27
N THR A 459 0.77 3.45 -31.92
CA THR A 459 0.58 2.05 -31.54
C THR A 459 1.32 1.79 -30.24
N ARG A 460 0.65 1.12 -29.32
CA ARG A 460 1.22 0.67 -28.06
C ARG A 460 1.12 -0.84 -28.06
N ASP A 461 2.26 -1.49 -27.90
CA ASP A 461 2.32 -2.93 -27.72
C ASP A 461 1.65 -3.31 -26.40
N THR A 462 0.81 -4.33 -26.45
CA THR A 462 0.16 -4.85 -25.25
C THR A 462 0.15 -6.35 -25.34
N ASP A 463 0.77 -6.99 -24.37
CA ASP A 463 0.97 -8.43 -24.44
C ASP A 463 -0.13 -9.10 -23.62
N TRP A 464 -1.00 -9.84 -24.30
CA TRP A 464 -2.09 -10.56 -23.63
C TRP A 464 -1.88 -12.06 -23.69
N TYR A 465 -1.95 -12.66 -22.51
CA TYR A 465 -1.78 -14.08 -22.32
C TYR A 465 -3.10 -14.76 -21.90
N GLU A 466 -3.39 -15.92 -22.48
CA GLU A 466 -4.53 -16.76 -22.14
C GLU A 466 -4.09 -17.94 -21.26
N LEU A 467 -4.64 -18.00 -20.04
CA LEU A 467 -4.44 -19.06 -19.06
C LEU A 467 -5.71 -19.92 -18.97
N VAL A 468 -5.57 -21.25 -19.12
CA VAL A 468 -6.69 -22.19 -18.96
C VAL A 468 -6.50 -23.02 -17.70
N LEU A 469 -7.42 -22.87 -16.76
CA LEU A 469 -7.46 -23.60 -15.50
C LEU A 469 -8.50 -24.71 -15.56
N ALA A 470 -8.07 -25.95 -15.26
CA ALA A 470 -8.98 -27.10 -15.20
C ALA A 470 -9.86 -27.09 -13.94
N GLU A 471 -9.39 -26.43 -12.87
CA GLU A 471 -10.01 -26.37 -11.56
C GLU A 471 -9.67 -25.03 -10.86
N PRO A 472 -10.42 -24.63 -9.80
CA PRO A 472 -10.13 -23.41 -9.07
C PRO A 472 -8.69 -23.41 -8.52
N THR A 473 -7.92 -22.39 -8.85
CA THR A 473 -6.47 -22.32 -8.58
C THR A 473 -6.10 -20.92 -8.10
N THR A 474 -5.29 -20.82 -7.04
CA THR A 474 -4.64 -19.56 -6.68
C THR A 474 -3.50 -19.30 -7.65
N VAL A 475 -3.57 -18.21 -8.39
CA VAL A 475 -2.58 -17.82 -9.40
C VAL A 475 -1.87 -16.57 -8.93
N THR A 476 -0.54 -16.61 -8.95
CA THR A 476 0.34 -15.50 -8.61
C THR A 476 1.15 -15.10 -9.84
N LEU A 477 0.99 -13.85 -10.27
CA LEU A 477 1.84 -13.23 -11.27
C LEU A 477 3.02 -12.56 -10.57
N THR A 478 4.22 -12.72 -11.11
CA THR A 478 5.44 -12.07 -10.65
C THR A 478 6.12 -11.46 -11.87
N GLY A 479 6.06 -10.13 -11.99
CA GLY A 479 6.55 -9.38 -13.15
C GLY A 479 7.78 -8.53 -12.83
N VAL A 480 8.74 -8.47 -13.74
CA VAL A 480 9.88 -7.53 -13.69
C VAL A 480 10.11 -6.92 -15.08
N ALA A 481 10.21 -5.60 -15.21
CA ALA A 481 10.52 -4.93 -16.49
C ALA A 481 11.80 -4.07 -16.42
N GLU A 482 12.47 -3.89 -17.56
CA GLU A 482 13.66 -3.03 -17.71
C GLU A 482 13.33 -1.52 -17.62
N ARG A 483 12.05 -1.14 -17.63
CA ARG A 483 11.60 0.26 -17.62
C ARG A 483 10.58 0.56 -16.51
N ALA A 484 10.68 1.75 -15.91
CA ALA A 484 9.71 2.29 -14.99
C ALA A 484 8.45 2.69 -15.76
N SER A 485 7.27 2.28 -15.27
CA SER A 485 5.95 2.37 -15.92
C SER A 485 5.54 1.14 -16.74
N TRP A 486 5.66 -0.04 -16.14
CA TRP A 486 5.07 -1.29 -16.65
C TRP A 486 3.88 -1.74 -15.80
N THR A 487 2.92 -2.45 -16.41
CA THR A 487 1.73 -2.99 -15.74
C THR A 487 1.64 -4.49 -15.96
N PHE A 488 1.41 -5.22 -14.87
CA PHE A 488 1.04 -6.64 -14.87
C PHE A 488 -0.29 -6.82 -14.14
N GLY A 489 -1.20 -7.65 -14.65
CA GLY A 489 -2.47 -7.89 -13.96
C GLY A 489 -3.38 -8.89 -14.64
N PHE A 490 -4.47 -9.23 -13.95
CA PHE A 490 -5.54 -10.10 -14.46
C PHE A 490 -6.64 -9.28 -15.10
N ILE A 491 -7.28 -9.81 -16.13
CA ILE A 491 -8.46 -9.21 -16.73
C ILE A 491 -9.72 -9.88 -16.18
N ASN A 492 -10.59 -9.08 -15.57
CA ASN A 492 -11.79 -9.59 -14.87
C ASN A 492 -12.97 -9.89 -15.83
N GLU A 493 -12.93 -9.31 -17.03
CA GLU A 493 -13.99 -9.48 -18.02
C GLU A 493 -13.60 -10.47 -19.12
N GLN A 494 -14.33 -11.59 -19.22
CA GLN A 494 -14.13 -12.61 -20.26
C GLN A 494 -14.77 -12.22 -21.61
N THR A 495 -15.15 -10.97 -21.78
CA THR A 495 -15.63 -10.40 -23.03
C THR A 495 -14.84 -9.14 -23.36
N CYS A 496 -14.49 -8.96 -24.63
CA CYS A 496 -13.86 -7.73 -25.11
C CYS A 496 -14.92 -6.62 -25.29
N ASP A 497 -15.65 -6.31 -24.22
CA ASP A 497 -16.65 -5.24 -24.15
C ASP A 497 -16.02 -3.95 -23.60
N ASP A 498 -16.79 -2.87 -23.52
CA ASP A 498 -16.29 -1.52 -23.27
C ASP A 498 -15.78 -1.25 -21.82
N ASP A 499 -15.80 -2.23 -20.90
CA ASP A 499 -15.55 -2.05 -19.45
C ASP A 499 -14.46 -2.97 -18.87
N ILE A 500 -13.44 -3.30 -19.67
CA ILE A 500 -12.34 -4.16 -19.24
C ILE A 500 -11.62 -3.55 -18.01
N SER A 501 -11.75 -4.23 -16.87
CA SER A 501 -11.03 -3.91 -15.63
C SER A 501 -9.82 -4.83 -15.45
N ILE A 502 -8.69 -4.24 -15.05
CA ILE A 502 -7.49 -4.96 -14.63
C ILE A 502 -7.60 -5.14 -13.11
N ASP A 503 -7.76 -6.37 -12.67
CA ASP A 503 -7.76 -6.71 -11.25
C ASP A 503 -6.31 -6.81 -10.76
N GLY A 504 -5.98 -6.05 -9.70
CA GLY A 504 -4.66 -6.06 -9.07
C GLY A 504 -3.50 -5.59 -9.97
N ALA A 505 -3.65 -4.49 -10.70
CA ALA A 505 -2.53 -3.90 -11.45
C ALA A 505 -1.41 -3.47 -10.49
N VAL A 506 -0.25 -4.16 -10.54
CA VAL A 506 0.93 -3.77 -9.76
C VAL A 506 1.85 -2.91 -10.61
N PHE A 507 2.16 -1.73 -10.09
CA PHE A 507 3.08 -0.78 -10.68
C PHE A 507 4.51 -1.14 -10.28
N GLN A 508 5.39 -1.26 -11.26
CA GLN A 508 6.82 -1.36 -10.99
C GLN A 508 7.51 -0.03 -11.35
N PRO A 509 7.87 0.80 -10.36
CA PRO A 509 8.84 1.86 -10.59
C PRO A 509 10.26 1.27 -10.61
N CYS A 510 11.17 1.84 -11.40
CA CYS A 510 12.58 1.38 -11.48
C CYS A 510 13.34 1.45 -10.14
N PHE A 511 12.74 1.99 -9.08
CA PHE A 511 13.36 1.96 -7.75
C PHE A 511 13.14 0.69 -6.94
N MET A 512 12.23 -0.17 -7.38
CA MET A 512 12.04 -1.49 -6.84
C MET A 512 12.60 -2.49 -7.85
N GLN A 513 13.76 -3.09 -7.53
CA GLN A 513 14.14 -4.39 -8.10
C GLN A 513 13.31 -5.53 -7.49
N GLU A 514 12.28 -5.22 -6.70
CA GLU A 514 11.30 -6.19 -6.25
C GLU A 514 10.28 -6.41 -7.36
N ALA A 515 10.04 -7.68 -7.66
CA ALA A 515 9.07 -8.05 -8.66
C ALA A 515 7.68 -7.53 -8.28
N ALA A 516 6.94 -7.06 -9.28
CA ALA A 516 5.51 -6.78 -9.17
C ALA A 516 4.78 -8.10 -8.90
N VAL A 517 4.19 -8.27 -7.70
CA VAL A 517 3.47 -9.50 -7.34
C VAL A 517 1.99 -9.23 -7.17
N VAL A 518 1.15 -9.89 -7.98
CA VAL A 518 -0.30 -9.94 -7.80
C VAL A 518 -0.74 -11.38 -7.67
N SER A 519 -1.58 -11.68 -6.68
CA SER A 519 -2.12 -13.02 -6.44
C SER A 519 -3.63 -12.95 -6.31
N THR A 520 -4.33 -13.85 -6.99
CA THR A 520 -5.80 -13.98 -6.88
C THR A 520 -6.22 -15.42 -7.09
N ARG A 521 -7.42 -15.76 -6.59
CA ARG A 521 -7.99 -17.09 -6.72
C ARG A 521 -8.95 -17.14 -7.91
N LEU A 522 -8.57 -17.89 -8.93
CA LEU A 522 -9.28 -17.97 -10.19
C LEU A 522 -10.10 -19.26 -10.26
N ALA A 523 -11.36 -19.16 -10.66
CA ALA A 523 -12.19 -20.32 -10.91
C ALA A 523 -11.69 -21.15 -12.11
N ALA A 524 -12.14 -22.40 -12.22
CA ALA A 524 -11.92 -23.21 -13.42
C ALA A 524 -12.46 -22.48 -14.66
N GLY A 525 -11.67 -22.36 -15.72
CA GLY A 525 -12.04 -21.61 -16.92
C GLY A 525 -10.85 -20.96 -17.61
N THR A 526 -11.18 -20.09 -18.57
CA THR A 526 -10.20 -19.29 -19.31
C THR A 526 -10.09 -17.92 -18.69
N TRP A 527 -8.86 -17.46 -18.47
CA TRP A 527 -8.51 -16.17 -17.90
C TRP A 527 -7.48 -15.46 -18.79
N TRP A 528 -7.50 -14.13 -18.78
CA TRP A 528 -6.53 -13.33 -19.52
C TRP A 528 -5.63 -12.55 -18.56
N ILE A 529 -4.35 -12.48 -18.91
CA ILE A 529 -3.31 -11.73 -18.19
C ILE A 529 -2.78 -10.67 -19.15
N ILE A 530 -2.49 -9.48 -18.64
CA ILE A 530 -1.90 -8.38 -19.43
C ILE A 530 -0.52 -8.01 -18.91
N SER A 531 0.41 -7.78 -19.84
CA SER A 531 1.68 -7.10 -19.65
C SER A 531 1.73 -5.91 -20.60
N ALA A 532 1.99 -4.70 -20.12
CA ALA A 532 2.09 -3.54 -21.01
C ALA A 532 2.84 -2.35 -20.40
N PRO A 533 3.51 -1.53 -21.24
CA PRO A 533 3.95 -0.19 -20.85
C PRO A 533 2.75 0.76 -20.64
N GLN A 534 2.87 1.71 -19.70
CA GLN A 534 1.80 2.69 -19.45
C GLN A 534 1.58 3.67 -20.62
N SER A 535 0.32 4.02 -20.88
CA SER A 535 -0.07 4.97 -21.94
C SER A 535 0.19 6.45 -21.64
N ALA A 536 0.71 6.81 -20.45
CA ALA A 536 0.80 8.19 -20.00
C ALA A 536 2.19 8.84 -20.18
N SER A 537 3.20 8.08 -20.61
CA SER A 537 4.57 8.61 -20.77
C SER A 537 4.83 9.12 -22.19
N PRO A 538 5.39 10.34 -22.38
CA PRO A 538 5.80 10.84 -23.69
C PRO A 538 7.03 10.14 -24.28
N VAL A 539 7.57 9.13 -23.59
CA VAL A 539 8.86 8.48 -23.91
C VAL A 539 8.65 7.30 -24.85
N VAL A 540 9.00 7.43 -26.13
CA VAL A 540 9.03 6.31 -27.10
C VAL A 540 9.85 5.14 -26.55
N ILE A 541 9.34 3.91 -26.71
CA ILE A 541 10.06 2.67 -26.38
C ILE A 541 10.51 2.02 -27.71
N PRO A 542 11.74 2.30 -28.19
CA PRO A 542 12.28 1.61 -29.35
C PRO A 542 12.80 0.22 -28.96
N CYS A 543 12.74 -0.71 -29.90
CA CYS A 543 13.26 -2.05 -29.69
C CYS A 543 14.78 -2.08 -29.44
N GLY A 544 15.21 -2.94 -28.53
CA GLY A 544 16.61 -3.14 -28.15
C GLY A 544 17.16 -2.10 -27.16
N ASP A 545 16.30 -1.29 -26.55
CA ASP A 545 16.66 -0.33 -25.51
C ASP A 545 15.62 -0.34 -24.38
N LEU A 546 15.88 -1.16 -23.36
CA LEU A 546 15.06 -1.24 -22.14
C LEU A 546 13.58 -1.51 -22.45
N ASP A 547 13.35 -2.49 -23.32
CA ASP A 547 12.06 -2.95 -23.84
C ASP A 547 11.65 -4.32 -23.26
N THR A 548 12.51 -4.96 -22.47
CA THR A 548 12.28 -6.34 -21.98
C THR A 548 11.49 -6.37 -20.68
N TYR A 549 10.65 -7.40 -20.52
CA TYR A 549 10.08 -7.81 -19.24
C TYR A 549 10.15 -9.33 -19.04
N GLU A 550 10.03 -9.77 -17.80
CA GLU A 550 9.77 -11.15 -17.40
C GLU A 550 8.48 -11.24 -16.61
N LEU A 551 7.60 -12.15 -16.99
CA LEU A 551 6.35 -12.46 -16.32
C LEU A 551 6.36 -13.94 -15.92
N THR A 552 6.32 -14.22 -14.62
CA THR A 552 6.15 -15.58 -14.09
C THR A 552 4.71 -15.77 -13.64
N VAL A 553 4.06 -16.83 -14.13
CA VAL A 553 2.74 -17.28 -13.68
C VAL A 553 2.94 -18.49 -12.78
N SER A 554 2.87 -18.31 -11.47
CA SER A 554 2.93 -19.41 -10.50
C SER A 554 1.52 -19.85 -10.14
N CYS A 555 1.26 -21.15 -10.18
CA CYS A 555 -0.02 -21.69 -9.71
C CYS A 555 0.21 -22.45 -8.42
N GLY A 556 -0.61 -22.15 -7.41
CA GLY A 556 -0.66 -22.95 -6.20
C GLY A 556 -1.04 -24.40 -6.52
N GLU A 557 -0.71 -25.32 -5.62
CA GLU A 557 -1.09 -26.72 -5.77
C GLU A 557 -2.62 -26.81 -6.00
N PRO A 558 -3.07 -27.40 -7.12
CA PRO A 558 -4.49 -27.50 -7.40
C PRO A 558 -5.14 -28.24 -6.25
N CYS A 559 -6.11 -27.60 -5.61
CA CYS A 559 -6.89 -28.30 -4.62
C CYS A 559 -7.71 -29.34 -5.39
N VAL A 560 -7.48 -30.62 -5.10
CA VAL A 560 -8.32 -31.69 -5.64
C VAL A 560 -9.50 -31.79 -4.67
N PRO A 561 -10.75 -31.49 -5.07
CA PRO A 561 -11.89 -31.66 -4.20
C PRO A 561 -11.87 -33.10 -3.68
N SER A 562 -11.80 -33.28 -2.36
CA SER A 562 -11.73 -34.61 -1.77
C SER A 562 -12.92 -35.43 -2.26
N LEU A 563 -12.69 -36.70 -2.60
CA LEU A 563 -13.71 -37.52 -3.23
C LEU A 563 -14.90 -37.67 -2.27
N VAL A 564 -15.95 -36.87 -2.47
CA VAL A 564 -17.23 -37.01 -1.76
C VAL A 564 -17.14 -36.69 -0.25
N GLY A 565 -16.15 -35.90 0.20
CA GLY A 565 -16.02 -35.50 1.61
C GLY A 565 -15.16 -36.42 2.48
N ASP A 566 -14.49 -37.41 1.88
CA ASP A 566 -13.41 -38.20 2.49
C ASP A 566 -12.09 -37.38 2.47
N THR A 567 -11.81 -36.71 3.59
CA THR A 567 -10.70 -35.77 3.78
C THR A 567 -9.39 -36.43 4.22
N ASP A 568 -9.43 -37.64 4.80
CA ASP A 568 -8.22 -38.38 5.18
C ASP A 568 -7.85 -39.52 4.22
N GLY A 569 -8.71 -39.79 3.23
CA GLY A 569 -8.48 -40.71 2.13
C GLY A 569 -8.66 -42.18 2.50
N ASP A 570 -9.38 -42.49 3.58
CA ASP A 570 -9.56 -43.85 4.07
C ASP A 570 -10.71 -44.62 3.37
N GLY A 571 -11.46 -43.94 2.51
CA GLY A 571 -12.57 -44.46 1.73
C GLY A 571 -13.92 -44.39 2.43
N PHE A 572 -14.00 -43.77 3.61
CA PHE A 572 -15.23 -43.50 4.35
C PHE A 572 -15.42 -41.99 4.52
N THR A 573 -16.64 -41.58 4.88
CA THR A 573 -16.93 -40.19 5.23
C THR A 573 -17.53 -40.21 6.62
N ASP A 574 -16.69 -40.00 7.63
CA ASP A 574 -17.03 -40.23 9.03
C ASP A 574 -16.55 -39.13 9.99
N PHE A 575 -16.47 -39.45 11.27
CA PHE A 575 -16.12 -38.48 12.29
C PHE A 575 -14.72 -37.90 12.12
N ASN A 576 -13.76 -38.66 11.57
CA ASN A 576 -12.42 -38.16 11.32
C ASN A 576 -12.43 -37.08 10.23
N ASP A 577 -13.30 -37.22 9.22
CA ASP A 577 -13.43 -36.21 8.18
C ASP A 577 -14.05 -34.92 8.67
N LEU A 578 -15.07 -35.06 9.51
CA LEU A 578 -15.65 -33.93 10.21
C LEU A 578 -14.60 -33.22 11.08
N LEU A 579 -13.74 -33.98 11.77
CA LEU A 579 -12.67 -33.39 12.55
C LEU A 579 -11.66 -32.66 11.67
N ASN A 580 -11.33 -33.14 10.48
CA ASN A 580 -10.39 -32.46 9.58
C ASN A 580 -10.93 -31.13 9.06
N VAL A 581 -12.23 -31.08 8.70
CA VAL A 581 -12.91 -29.82 8.35
C VAL A 581 -12.94 -28.86 9.55
N LEU A 582 -13.35 -29.32 10.73
CA LEU A 582 -13.42 -28.47 11.91
C LEU A 582 -12.04 -28.02 12.40
N ALA A 583 -11.01 -28.85 12.25
CA ALA A 583 -9.64 -28.53 12.66
C ALA A 583 -8.94 -27.57 11.69
N SER A 584 -9.40 -27.48 10.45
CA SER A 584 -8.82 -26.63 9.41
C SER A 584 -9.66 -25.39 9.11
N TRP A 585 -10.66 -25.09 9.96
CA TRP A 585 -11.66 -24.02 9.75
C TRP A 585 -11.02 -22.63 9.56
N GLY A 586 -11.40 -21.91 8.51
CA GLY A 586 -10.86 -20.60 8.14
C GLY A 586 -10.05 -20.61 6.84
N VAL A 587 -9.30 -19.52 6.60
CA VAL A 587 -8.56 -19.30 5.34
C VAL A 587 -7.41 -20.30 5.18
N CYS A 588 -7.33 -20.95 4.02
CA CYS A 588 -6.28 -21.89 3.69
C CYS A 588 -5.23 -21.28 2.78
N SER A 589 -4.03 -21.08 3.32
CA SER A 589 -2.82 -20.73 2.56
C SER A 589 -2.23 -21.96 1.87
N GLY A 590 -2.96 -22.50 0.87
CA GLY A 590 -2.59 -23.68 0.08
C GLY A 590 -3.67 -24.77 0.08
N SER A 591 -3.29 -26.03 -0.18
CA SER A 591 -4.23 -27.17 -0.09
C SER A 591 -4.37 -27.65 1.35
N CYS A 592 -5.54 -27.45 1.97
CA CYS A 592 -5.87 -28.00 3.27
C CYS A 592 -6.89 -29.13 3.14
N ALA A 593 -6.74 -30.20 3.93
CA ALA A 593 -7.59 -31.39 3.82
C ALA A 593 -9.08 -31.09 4.10
N GLY A 594 -9.37 -30.02 4.85
CA GLY A 594 -10.73 -29.59 5.18
C GLY A 594 -11.43 -28.78 4.09
N ASP A 595 -10.72 -28.22 3.09
CA ASP A 595 -11.31 -27.46 1.98
C ASP A 595 -11.74 -28.44 0.89
N VAL A 596 -12.87 -29.11 1.13
CA VAL A 596 -13.39 -30.18 0.27
C VAL A 596 -14.16 -29.63 -0.92
N ASP A 597 -14.55 -28.36 -0.89
CA ASP A 597 -15.21 -27.67 -1.99
C ASP A 597 -14.29 -26.77 -2.81
N CYS A 598 -13.03 -26.67 -2.40
CA CYS A 598 -12.00 -25.95 -3.11
C CYS A 598 -12.32 -24.46 -3.20
N SER A 599 -12.79 -23.84 -2.12
CA SER A 599 -13.09 -22.41 -2.05
C SER A 599 -11.93 -21.55 -1.52
N GLY A 600 -10.87 -22.17 -0.98
CA GLY A 600 -9.72 -21.48 -0.39
C GLY A 600 -9.94 -21.15 1.08
N ASP A 601 -11.13 -21.45 1.59
CA ASP A 601 -11.54 -21.32 2.97
C ASP A 601 -12.20 -22.63 3.40
N VAL A 602 -11.84 -23.19 4.55
CA VAL A 602 -12.62 -24.27 5.15
C VAL A 602 -13.78 -23.65 5.90
N GLY A 603 -14.96 -23.81 5.35
CA GLY A 603 -16.15 -23.16 5.87
C GLY A 603 -17.38 -24.05 5.88
N PHE A 604 -18.53 -23.39 5.87
CA PHE A 604 -19.80 -24.07 6.02
C PHE A 604 -20.13 -24.96 4.83
N ILE A 605 -19.65 -24.61 3.63
CA ILE A 605 -19.89 -25.42 2.43
C ILE A 605 -19.11 -26.74 2.52
N ASP A 606 -17.89 -26.72 3.05
CA ASP A 606 -17.08 -27.91 3.30
C ASP A 606 -17.73 -28.86 4.30
N LEU A 607 -18.19 -28.28 5.41
CA LEU A 607 -18.93 -29.02 6.43
C LEU A 607 -20.18 -29.68 5.85
N LEU A 608 -20.94 -28.94 5.04
CA LEU A 608 -22.13 -29.48 4.39
C LEU A 608 -21.78 -30.60 3.41
N ARG A 609 -20.65 -30.53 2.72
CA ARG A 609 -20.20 -31.60 1.83
C ARG A 609 -19.80 -32.87 2.58
N VAL A 610 -19.10 -32.76 3.71
CA VAL A 610 -18.80 -33.94 4.56
C VAL A 610 -20.09 -34.54 5.13
N LEU A 611 -20.98 -33.70 5.68
CA LEU A 611 -22.23 -34.18 6.27
C LEU A 611 -23.22 -34.76 5.24
N ALA A 612 -23.29 -34.20 4.04
CA ALA A 612 -24.18 -34.67 2.98
C ALA A 612 -23.80 -36.07 2.47
N ASN A 613 -22.55 -36.49 2.70
CA ASN A 613 -21.99 -37.72 2.17
C ASN A 613 -21.61 -38.74 3.26
N TRP A 614 -22.13 -38.54 4.48
CA TRP A 614 -21.84 -39.37 5.64
C TRP A 614 -22.01 -40.88 5.37
N ASN A 615 -20.93 -41.62 5.46
CA ASN A 615 -20.86 -43.05 5.20
C ASN A 615 -19.78 -43.73 6.08
N PRO A 616 -20.04 -43.92 7.38
CA PRO A 616 -19.08 -44.56 8.27
C PRO A 616 -18.96 -46.07 8.00
N PRO A 617 -17.82 -46.71 8.35
CA PRO A 617 -17.65 -48.15 8.24
C PRO A 617 -18.71 -48.91 9.07
N PRO A 618 -19.12 -50.12 8.63
CA PRO A 618 -20.26 -50.87 9.18
C PRO A 618 -20.08 -51.42 10.60
#